data_AF-A0AA90R0Z1-F1
#
_entry.id   AF-A0AA90R0Z1-F1
#
_cell.length_a   1.000
_cell.length_b   1.000
_cell.length_c   1.000
_cell.angle_alpha   90.00
_cell.angle_beta   90.00
_cell.angle_gamma   90.00
#
_symmetry.space_group_name_H-M   'P 1'
#
loop_
_entity.id
_entity.type
_entity.pdbx_description
1 polymer ?
#
loop_
_entity_poly.entity_id
_entity_poly.type
_entity_poly.pdbx_seq_one_letter_code
_entity_poly.pdbx_strand_id
1 'polypeptide(L)' 'MYISYQNYQGGINNLVVVESNGVVTTSLKDKETAIRTHKRKLKRLKAKQT' A
#
# COMPACT_ATOMS: atom_id res chain seq x y z
N MET A 1 7.10 -7.92 1.08
CA MET A 1 6.03 -7.03 0.62
C MET A 1 4.85 -7.91 0.27
N TYR A 2 3.82 -7.90 1.12
CA TYR A 2 2.61 -8.68 0.92
C TYR A 2 1.56 -7.82 0.20
N ILE A 3 0.81 -8.44 -0.73
CA ILE A 3 -0.24 -7.77 -1.49
C ILE A 3 -1.51 -8.58 -1.31
N SER A 4 -2.57 -7.93 -0.84
CA SER A 4 -3.90 -8.51 -0.72
C SER A 4 -4.95 -7.61 -1.32
N TYR A 5 -6.12 -8.18 -1.60
CA TYR A 5 -7.30 -7.44 -2.02
C TYR A 5 -8.35 -7.54 -0.94
N GLN A 6 -8.98 -6.42 -0.61
CA GLN A 6 -10.05 -6.38 0.40
C GLN A 6 -11.29 -5.69 -0.16
N ASN A 7 -12.44 -6.19 0.26
CA ASN A 7 -13.74 -5.59 -0.01
C ASN A 7 -14.28 -5.04 1.32
N TYR A 8 -14.77 -3.81 1.32
CA TYR A 8 -15.33 -3.16 2.51
C TYR A 8 -16.84 -2.99 2.36
N GLN A 9 -17.57 -3.33 3.42
CA GLN A 9 -18.99 -3.01 3.52
C GLN A 9 -19.13 -1.49 3.52
N GLY A 10 -19.75 -0.96 2.45
CA GLY A 10 -19.68 0.46 2.07
C GLY A 10 -19.42 0.70 0.58
N GLY A 11 -19.24 -0.36 -0.21
CA GLY A 11 -19.19 -0.30 -1.67
C GLY A 11 -17.79 -0.19 -2.26
N ILE A 12 -16.74 -0.31 -1.43
CA ILE A 12 -15.36 -0.38 -1.90
C ILE A 12 -15.01 -1.83 -2.19
N ASN A 13 -14.89 -2.16 -3.47
CA ASN A 13 -14.45 -3.47 -3.95
C ASN A 13 -13.02 -3.40 -4.49
N ASN A 14 -12.28 -4.50 -4.37
CA ASN A 14 -10.94 -4.68 -4.90
C ASN A 14 -9.90 -3.67 -4.37
N LEU A 15 -10.01 -3.24 -3.11
CA LEU A 15 -8.99 -2.39 -2.51
C LEU A 15 -7.66 -3.16 -2.43
N VAL A 16 -6.67 -2.69 -3.17
CA VAL A 16 -5.32 -3.24 -3.09
C VAL A 16 -4.69 -2.76 -1.79
N VAL A 17 -4.22 -3.70 -0.98
CA VAL A 17 -3.49 -3.45 0.26
C VAL A 17 -2.08 -3.98 0.09
N VAL A 18 -1.08 -3.12 0.31
CA VAL A 18 0.35 -3.45 0.24
C VAL A 18 0.96 -3.21 1.62
N GLU A 19 1.54 -4.25 2.19
CA GLU A 19 2.12 -4.23 3.53
C GLU A 19 3.58 -4.71 3.54
N SER A 20 4.45 -3.95 4.21
CA SER A 20 5.78 -4.40 4.62
C SER A 20 6.40 -3.49 5.67
N ASN A 21 7.26 -4.04 6.53
CA ASN A 21 8.02 -3.29 7.54
C ASN A 21 7.13 -2.41 8.45
N GLY A 22 5.96 -2.92 8.84
CA GLY A 22 4.98 -2.16 9.65
C GLY A 22 4.30 -1.00 8.91
N VAL A 23 4.53 -0.85 7.60
CA VAL A 23 3.88 0.16 6.77
C VAL A 23 2.78 -0.50 5.96
N VAL A 24 1.61 0.12 5.96
CA VAL A 24 0.49 -0.24 5.09
C VAL A 24 0.26 0.88 4.06
N THR A 25 -0.07 0.50 2.84
CA THR A 25 -0.48 1.41 1.76
C THR A 25 -1.61 0.77 0.97
N THR A 26 -2.64 1.55 0.68
CA THR A 26 -3.82 1.06 -0.04
C THR A 26 -4.01 1.80 -1.36
N SER A 27 -4.68 1.18 -2.34
CA SER A 27 -5.06 1.83 -3.59
C SER A 27 -6.34 1.23 -4.17
N LEU A 28 -7.17 2.09 -4.75
CA LEU A 28 -8.37 1.71 -5.50
C LEU A 28 -8.15 1.65 -7.01
N LYS A 29 -6.97 2.04 -7.51
CA LYS A 29 -6.70 2.14 -8.95
C LYS A 29 -6.21 0.81 -9.50
N ASP A 30 -5.00 0.44 -9.12
CA ASP A 30 -4.33 -0.76 -9.58
C ASP A 30 -3.21 -1.14 -8.62
N LYS A 31 -2.71 -2.36 -8.80
CA LYS A 31 -1.66 -2.95 -7.98
C LYS A 31 -0.34 -2.20 -8.16
N GLU A 32 0.01 -1.83 -9.38
CA GLU A 32 1.28 -1.16 -9.71
C GLU A 32 1.41 0.19 -8.99
N THR A 33 0.32 0.95 -8.92
CA THR A 33 0.18 2.24 -8.25
C THR A 33 0.32 2.07 -6.74
N ALA A 34 -0.31 1.05 -6.16
CA ALA A 34 -0.17 0.73 -4.75
C ALA A 34 1.30 0.44 -4.40
N ILE A 35 1.96 -0.43 -5.19
CA ILE A 35 3.37 -0.79 -5.00
C ILE A 35 4.29 0.43 -5.16
N ARG A 36 4.10 1.24 -6.21
CA ARG A 36 4.92 2.43 -6.46
C ARG A 36 4.82 3.42 -5.30
N THR A 37 3.61 3.65 -4.79
CA THR A 37 3.35 4.54 -3.66
C THR A 37 3.98 3.99 -2.38
N HIS A 38 3.84 2.69 -2.16
CA HIS A 38 4.43 2.00 -1.01
C HIS A 38 5.96 2.13 -1.00
N LYS A 39 6.62 1.86 -2.12
CA LYS A 39 8.08 2.04 -2.28
C LYS A 39 8.52 3.48 -2.00
N ARG A 40 7.78 4.47 -2.51
CA ARG A 40 8.06 5.90 -2.23
C ARG A 40 7.95 6.22 -0.74
N LYS A 41 6.94 5.67 -0.05
CA LYS A 41 6.75 5.85 1.40
C LYS A 41 7.89 5.22 2.20
N LEU A 42 8.29 3.99 1.87
CA LEU A 42 9.43 3.32 2.51
C LEU A 42 10.74 4.10 2.32
N LYS A 43 11.00 4.63 1.11
CA LYS A 43 12.19 5.46 0.85
C LYS A 43 12.23 6.69 1.74
N ARG A 44 11.09 7.38 1.90
CA ARG A 44 10.97 8.56 2.77
C ARG A 44 11.18 8.21 4.25
N LEU A 45 10.67 7.08 4.71
CA LEU A 45 10.84 6.63 6.09
C LEU A 45 12.30 6.28 6.38
N LYS A 46 12.98 5.57 5.47
CA LYS A 46 14.40 5.26 5.61
C LYS A 46 15.25 6.53 5.70
N ALA A 47 14.97 7.53 4.86
CA ALA A 47 15.69 8.81 4.88
C ALA A 47 15.44 9.67 6.12
N LYS A 48 14.37 9.41 6.89
CA LYS A 48 14.10 10.11 8.16
C LYS A 48 14.76 9.46 9.37
N GLN A 49 15.23 8.22 9.22
CA GLN A 49 15.90 7.47 10.30
C GLN A 49 17.42 7.69 10.32
N THR A 50 17.97 8.34 9.29
CA THR A 50 19.36 8.81 9.18
C THR A 50 19.44 10.27 9.54
#